data_AF-A0A9E1IFQ9-F1
#
_entry.id   AF-A0A9E1IFQ9-F1
#
_cell.length_a   1.000
_cell.length_b   1.000
_cell.length_c   1.000
_cell.angle_alpha   90.00
_cell.angle_beta   90.00
_cell.angle_gamma   90.00
#
_symmetry.space_group_name_H-M   'P 1'
#
loop_
_entity.id
_entity.type
_entity.pdbx_description
1 polymer ?
#
loop_
_entity_poly.entity_id
_entity_poly.type
_entity_poly.pdbx_seq_one_letter_code
_entity_poly.pdbx_strand_id
1 'polypeptide(L)'
;MPYQRKPVSAPRLSGRPLRLFAALVGTPLASPIRRQTMDQLGIERLRKTPVDDHYAPYEPHLPHPQTELPGEEPAKMAQTAAELASKTDAFAFEGISDFANAYEKGKKHRFKLLNGLWSW
;
A
#
# COMPACT_ATOMS: atom_id res chain seq x y z
N MET A 1 23.39 -10.90 -4.04
CA MET A 1 22.85 -11.81 -3.01
C MET A 1 21.58 -12.47 -3.54
N PRO A 2 21.44 -13.79 -3.49
CA PRO A 2 20.22 -14.47 -3.93
C PRO A 2 19.07 -14.14 -2.97
N TYR A 3 17.88 -13.88 -3.51
CA TYR A 3 16.69 -13.64 -2.72
C TYR A 3 16.29 -14.92 -1.97
N GLN A 4 16.20 -14.85 -0.63
CA GLN A 4 15.78 -15.98 0.19
C GLN A 4 14.29 -15.86 0.52
N ARG A 5 13.46 -16.70 -0.11
CA ARG A 5 12.06 -16.86 0.26
C ARG A 5 11.96 -17.71 1.53
N LYS A 6 11.56 -17.09 2.65
CA LYS A 6 11.18 -17.81 3.87
C LYS A 6 9.65 -17.86 3.94
N PRO A 7 9.01 -19.02 3.71
CA PRO A 7 7.57 -19.14 3.82
C PRO A 7 7.17 -18.96 5.29
N VAL A 8 6.26 -18.02 5.54
CA VAL A 8 5.64 -17.87 6.85
C VAL A 8 4.47 -18.84 6.92
N SER A 9 4.57 -19.85 7.78
CA SER A 9 3.47 -20.77 8.04
C SER A 9 2.60 -20.19 9.15
N ALA A 10 1.33 -19.93 8.85
CA ALA A 10 0.35 -19.48 9.83
C ALA A 10 -1.01 -20.14 9.55
N PRO A 11 -1.76 -20.55 10.58
CA PRO A 11 -3.08 -21.11 10.40
C PRO A 11 -4.04 -20.02 9.88
N ARG A 12 -4.83 -20.36 8.86
CA ARG A 12 -5.90 -19.48 8.36
C ARG A 12 -7.15 -19.72 9.20
N LEU A 13 -7.34 -18.90 10.22
CA LEU A 13 -8.50 -18.97 11.12
C LEU A 13 -9.48 -17.84 10.80
N SER A 14 -10.77 -18.16 10.76
CA SER A 14 -11.86 -17.19 10.61
C SER A 14 -13.02 -17.52 11.54
N GLY A 15 -13.90 -16.56 11.81
CA GLY A 15 -15.12 -16.77 12.59
C GLY A 15 -14.88 -17.23 14.04
N ARG A 16 -15.61 -18.26 14.47
CA ARG A 16 -15.56 -18.78 15.86
C ARG A 16 -14.18 -19.32 16.26
N PRO A 17 -13.48 -20.13 15.43
CA PRO A 17 -12.11 -20.55 15.72
C PRO A 17 -11.13 -19.40 15.97
N LEU A 18 -11.24 -18.31 15.19
CA LEU A 18 -10.39 -17.13 15.39
C LEU A 18 -10.64 -16.47 16.75
N ARG A 19 -11.92 -16.35 17.15
CA ARG A 19 -12.28 -15.79 18.46
C ARG A 19 -11.74 -16.63 19.61
N LEU A 20 -11.84 -17.96 19.51
CA LEU A 20 -11.29 -18.88 20.51
C LEU A 20 -9.77 -18.76 20.58
N PHE A 21 -9.11 -18.76 19.43
CA PHE A 21 -7.66 -18.59 19.37
C PHE A 21 -7.22 -17.25 19.98
N ALA A 22 -7.92 -16.15 19.68
CA ALA A 22 -7.65 -14.83 20.25
C ALA A 22 -7.86 -14.80 21.78
N ALA A 23 -8.88 -15.49 22.29
CA ALA A 23 -9.09 -15.63 23.73
C ALA A 23 -7.97 -16.45 24.40
N LEU A 24 -7.50 -17.50 23.73
CA LEU A 24 -6.45 -18.38 24.27
C LEU A 24 -5.06 -17.76 24.21
N VAL A 25 -4.73 -17.00 23.15
CA VAL A 25 -3.36 -16.51 22.91
C VAL A 25 -2.86 -15.57 24.01
N GLY A 26 -3.74 -14.92 24.76
CA GLY A 26 -3.37 -14.08 25.91
C GLY A 26 -3.01 -14.90 27.17
N THR A 27 -3.48 -16.15 27.26
CA THR A 27 -3.33 -16.97 28.47
C THR A 27 -1.95 -17.61 28.60
N PRO A 28 -1.54 -18.05 29.81
CA PRO A 28 -0.29 -18.80 30.00
C PRO A 28 -0.25 -20.12 29.21
N LEU A 29 -1.41 -20.75 29.00
CA LEU A 29 -1.56 -22.01 28.26
C LEU A 29 -1.12 -21.91 26.80
N ALA A 30 -1.18 -20.72 26.19
CA ALA A 30 -0.74 -20.49 24.82
C ALA A 30 0.76 -20.14 24.70
N SER A 31 1.53 -20.15 25.80
CA SER A 31 2.97 -19.90 25.80
C SER A 31 3.78 -20.71 24.76
N PRO A 32 3.63 -22.05 24.64
CA PRO A 32 4.37 -22.83 23.65
C PRO A 32 4.04 -22.42 22.21
N ILE A 33 2.75 -22.18 21.93
CA ILE A 33 2.28 -21.77 20.60
C ILE A 33 2.89 -20.41 20.25
N ARG A 34 2.86 -19.43 21.17
CA ARG A 34 3.48 -18.12 20.96
C ARG A 34 4.98 -18.23 20.68
N ARG A 35 5.72 -19.04 21.45
CA ARG A 35 7.16 -19.24 21.24
C ARG A 35 7.45 -19.81 19.86
N GLN A 36 6.70 -20.84 19.45
CA GLN A 36 6.85 -21.44 18.13
C GLN A 36 6.54 -20.44 17.02
N THR A 37 5.47 -19.64 17.15
CA THR A 37 5.12 -18.61 16.15
C THR A 37 6.22 -17.55 16.05
N MET A 38 6.78 -17.08 17.18
CA MET A 38 7.86 -16.09 17.19
C MET A 38 9.14 -16.61 16.52
N ASP A 39 9.46 -17.89 16.70
CA ASP A 39 10.60 -18.53 16.04
C ASP A 39 10.37 -18.68 14.52
N GLN A 40 9.18 -19.10 14.11
CA GLN A 40 8.80 -19.20 12.69
C GLN A 40 8.79 -17.85 11.97
N LEU A 41 8.38 -16.78 12.66
CA LEU A 41 8.44 -15.41 12.14
C LEU A 41 9.87 -14.84 12.13
N GLY A 42 10.85 -15.55 12.70
CA GLY A 42 12.23 -15.09 12.79
C GLY A 42 12.45 -13.97 13.82
N ILE A 43 11.48 -13.68 14.68
CA ILE A 43 11.58 -12.65 15.72
C ILE A 43 12.66 -13.02 16.74
N GLU A 44 12.79 -14.32 17.06
CA GLU A 44 13.87 -14.81 17.92
C GLU A 44 15.26 -14.60 17.30
N ARG A 45 15.36 -14.59 15.96
CA ARG A 45 16.63 -14.27 15.28
C ARG A 45 16.94 -12.79 15.40
N LEU A 46 15.93 -11.92 15.25
CA LEU A 46 16.10 -10.47 15.46
C LEU A 46 16.58 -10.18 16.88
N ARG A 47 16.00 -10.82 17.90
CA ARG A 47 16.43 -10.67 19.31
C ARG A 47 17.88 -11.06 19.59
N LYS A 48 18.39 -12.04 18.85
CA LYS A 48 19.75 -12.58 19.02
C LYS A 48 20.76 -11.93 18.08
N THR A 49 20.30 -11.12 17.13
CA THR A 49 21.20 -10.42 16.20
C THR A 49 21.84 -9.27 16.95
N PRO A 50 23.18 -9.24 17.09
CA PRO A 50 23.84 -8.11 17.71
C PRO A 50 23.53 -6.86 16.90
N VAL A 51 23.10 -5.80 17.57
CA VAL A 51 22.94 -4.48 16.95
C VAL A 51 24.32 -3.84 16.95
N ASP A 52 24.78 -3.42 15.78
CA ASP A 52 25.97 -2.58 15.68
C ASP A 52 25.59 -1.18 16.22
N ASP A 53 26.31 -0.68 17.23
CA ASP A 53 25.96 0.55 17.96
C ASP A 53 25.88 1.80 17.06
N HIS A 54 26.38 1.70 15.82
CA HIS A 54 26.35 2.74 14.80
C HIS A 54 25.06 2.77 13.96
N TYR A 55 24.16 1.80 14.11
CA TYR A 55 22.87 1.80 13.42
C TYR A 55 21.80 2.46 14.29
N ALA A 56 21.58 3.76 14.12
CA ALA A 56 20.43 4.46 14.70
C ALA A 56 19.23 4.31 13.74
N PRO A 57 18.29 3.37 13.98
CA PRO A 57 17.16 3.12 13.06
C PRO A 57 16.13 4.26 13.03
N TYR A 58 16.27 5.24 13.93
CA TYR A 58 15.30 6.33 14.10
C TYR A 58 15.39 7.41 13.02
N GLU A 59 16.48 7.44 12.25
CA GLU A 59 16.66 8.42 11.20
C GLU A 59 17.40 7.78 10.01
N PRO A 60 16.66 7.29 8.99
CA PRO A 60 17.33 6.85 7.77
C PRO A 60 18.06 8.05 7.18
N HIS A 61 19.39 7.97 7.10
CA HIS A 61 20.19 8.93 6.36
C HIS A 61 19.80 8.82 4.88
N LEU A 62 18.83 9.64 4.47
CA LEU A 62 18.49 9.78 3.06
C LEU A 62 19.69 10.45 2.39
N PRO A 63 20.16 9.93 1.24
CA PRO A 63 21.12 10.68 0.44
C PRO A 63 20.49 12.04 0.15
N HIS A 64 21.22 13.12 0.44
CA HIS A 64 20.79 14.45 0.03
C HIS A 64 20.49 14.39 -1.48
N PRO A 65 19.27 14.77 -1.92
CA PRO A 65 19.01 14.83 -3.35
C PRO A 65 20.07 15.74 -3.95
N GLN A 66 20.89 15.21 -4.85
CA GLN A 66 21.76 16.05 -5.65
C GLN A 66 20.83 17.03 -6.35
N THR A 67 20.92 18.28 -5.92
CA THR A 67 20.17 19.40 -6.47
C THR A 67 20.42 19.43 -7.96
N GLU A 68 19.41 19.00 -8.71
CA GLU A 68 19.05 19.39 -10.09
C GLU A 68 17.99 18.39 -10.57
N LEU A 69 16.84 18.37 -9.89
CA LEU A 69 15.62 17.97 -10.60
C LEU A 69 15.39 19.08 -11.63
N PRO A 70 15.41 18.80 -12.95
CA PRO A 70 15.12 19.81 -13.95
C PRO A 70 13.75 20.40 -13.63
N GLY A 71 13.76 21.68 -13.27
CA GLY A 71 12.57 22.45 -12.98
C GLY A 71 11.66 22.45 -14.20
N GLU A 72 10.36 22.34 -13.93
CA GLU A 72 9.28 22.77 -14.81
C GLU A 72 9.24 22.16 -16.23
N GLU A 73 9.00 20.85 -16.35
CA GLU A 73 8.22 20.33 -17.48
C GLU A 73 7.10 19.29 -17.18
N PRO A 74 6.63 19.06 -15.93
CA PRO A 74 5.55 18.08 -15.72
C PRO A 74 4.24 18.52 -16.39
N ALA A 75 4.00 19.83 -16.51
CA ALA A 75 2.77 20.36 -17.11
C ALA A 75 2.67 20.09 -18.62
N LYS A 76 3.77 20.20 -19.37
CA LYS A 76 3.76 19.97 -20.83
C LYS A 76 3.68 18.49 -21.19
N MET A 77 4.31 17.63 -20.40
CA MET A 77 4.18 16.17 -20.56
C MET A 77 2.77 15.69 -20.23
N ALA A 78 2.12 16.25 -19.21
CA ALA A 78 0.74 15.92 -18.89
C ALA A 78 -0.24 16.34 -20.00
N GLN A 79 -0.02 17.51 -20.61
CA GLN A 79 -0.84 18.00 -21.73
C GLN A 79 -0.67 17.14 -22.99
N THR A 80 0.57 16.80 -23.36
CA THR A 80 0.83 15.93 -24.54
C THR A 80 0.31 14.50 -24.34
N ALA A 81 0.39 13.96 -23.13
CA ALA A 81 -0.20 12.65 -22.81
C ALA A 81 -1.73 12.66 -22.91
N ALA A 82 -2.39 13.74 -22.46
CA ALA A 82 -3.84 13.90 -22.59
C ALA A 82 -4.28 14.01 -24.07
N GLU A 83 -3.52 14.73 -24.90
CA GLU A 83 -3.78 14.84 -26.35
C GLU A 83 -3.56 13.53 -27.12
N LEU A 84 -2.61 12.69 -26.69
CA LEU A 84 -2.43 11.36 -27.27
C LEU A 84 -3.55 10.40 -26.85
N ALA A 85 -3.97 10.45 -25.59
CA ALA A 85 -5.03 9.60 -25.06
C ALA A 85 -6.38 9.87 -25.74
N SER A 86 -6.67 11.13 -26.10
CA SER A 86 -7.92 11.52 -26.76
C SER A 86 -8.09 11.00 -28.20
N LYS A 87 -7.07 10.37 -28.80
CA LYS A 87 -7.11 9.85 -30.19
C LYS A 87 -7.46 8.36 -30.29
N THR A 88 -7.74 7.69 -29.18
CA THR A 88 -8.04 6.25 -29.19
C THR A 88 -9.54 6.03 -29.00
N ASP A 89 -10.20 5.33 -29.93
CA ASP A 89 -11.63 4.93 -29.86
C ASP A 89 -11.91 3.84 -28.79
N ALA A 90 -11.14 3.83 -27.70
CA ALA A 90 -11.30 2.92 -26.58
C ALA A 90 -12.03 3.62 -25.42
N PHE A 91 -12.66 2.82 -24.55
CA PHE A 91 -13.26 3.32 -23.30
C PHE A 91 -12.19 4.01 -22.45
N ALA A 92 -12.34 5.32 -22.22
CA ALA A 92 -11.48 6.12 -21.36
C ALA A 92 -12.24 6.56 -20.10
N PHE A 93 -11.58 6.49 -18.94
CA PHE A 93 -12.10 7.05 -17.70
C PHE A 93 -12.05 8.58 -17.74
N GLU A 94 -13.08 9.26 -17.23
CA GLU A 94 -13.14 10.72 -17.16
C GLU A 94 -11.99 11.27 -16.29
N GLY A 95 -11.17 12.17 -16.87
CA GLY A 95 -10.06 12.80 -16.19
C GLY A 95 -10.46 14.08 -15.46
N ILE A 96 -9.60 14.58 -14.56
CA ILE A 96 -9.83 15.83 -13.81
C ILE A 96 -10.07 17.02 -14.76
N SER A 97 -9.39 17.05 -15.91
CA SER A 97 -9.57 18.07 -16.95
C SER A 97 -10.95 18.05 -17.60
N ASP A 98 -11.59 16.89 -17.71
CA ASP A 98 -12.93 16.76 -18.30
C ASP A 98 -13.99 17.38 -17.39
N PHE A 99 -13.82 17.19 -16.08
CA PHE A 99 -14.67 17.86 -15.09
C PHE A 99 -14.49 19.37 -15.11
N ALA A 100 -13.25 19.87 -15.13
CA ALA A 100 -12.98 21.31 -15.22
C ALA A 100 -13.64 21.93 -16.48
N ASN A 101 -13.43 21.30 -17.63
CA ASN A 101 -14.05 21.72 -18.90
C ASN A 101 -15.59 21.68 -18.88
N ALA A 102 -16.19 20.70 -18.21
CA ALA A 102 -17.64 20.59 -18.09
C ALA A 102 -18.24 21.70 -17.20
N TYR A 103 -17.57 22.02 -16.09
CA TYR A 103 -17.99 23.10 -15.19
C TYR A 103 -17.92 24.47 -15.87
N GLU A 104 -16.82 24.78 -16.56
CA GLU A 104 -16.66 26.04 -17.30
C GLU A 104 -17.72 26.22 -18.40
N LYS A 105 -18.09 25.14 -19.08
CA LYS A 105 -19.11 25.16 -20.16
C LYS A 105 -20.54 25.16 -19.62
N GLY A 106 -20.75 25.29 -18.31
CA GLY A 106 -22.08 25.28 -17.68
C GLY A 106 -22.83 23.96 -17.84
N LYS A 107 -22.14 22.89 -18.27
CA LYS A 107 -22.73 21.55 -18.39
C LYS A 107 -22.77 20.94 -17.00
N LYS A 108 -23.97 20.89 -16.40
CA LYS A 108 -24.19 20.16 -15.15
C LYS A 108 -23.99 18.67 -15.41
N HIS A 109 -22.81 18.13 -15.12
CA HIS A 109 -22.60 16.68 -15.10
C HIS A 109 -23.42 16.11 -13.93
N ARG A 110 -24.52 15.42 -14.26
CA ARG A 110 -25.37 14.76 -13.28
C ARG A 110 -24.63 13.52 -12.79
N PHE A 111 -24.04 13.58 -11.60
CA PHE A 111 -23.39 12.45 -10.94
C PHE A 111 -24.34 11.23 -10.91
N LYS A 112 -24.09 10.25 -11.78
CA LYS A 112 -24.75 8.94 -11.75
C LYS A 112 -23.96 7.93 -10.89
N LEU A 113 -23.02 8.39 -10.08
CA LEU A 113 -22.19 7.55 -9.21
C LEU A 113 -22.84 7.23 -7.85
N LEU A 114 -23.91 7.92 -7.45
CA LEU A 114 -24.51 7.71 -6.12
C LEU A 114 -25.64 6.66 -6.09
N ASN A 115 -26.17 6.22 -7.24
CA ASN A 115 -27.24 5.20 -7.27
C ASN A 115 -26.74 3.76 -7.51
N GLY A 116 -25.44 3.55 -7.71
CA GLY A 116 -24.85 2.22 -7.91
C GLY A 116 -24.30 1.56 -6.63
N LEU A 117 -24.23 2.29 -5.51
CA LEU A 117 -23.57 1.82 -4.28
C LEU A 117 -24.50 1.12 -3.29
N TRP A 118 -25.79 0.96 -3.60
CA TRP A 118 -26.80 0.40 -2.69
C TRP A 118 -27.71 -0.65 -3.36
N SER A 119 -27.13 -1.52 -4.19
CA SER A 119 -27.83 -2.72 -4.68
C SER A 119 -26.87 -3.91 -4.68
N TRP A 120 -26.61 -4.44 -3.48
CA TRP A 120 -26.27 -5.84 -3.23
C TRP A 120 -27.34 -6.43 -2.33
#